data_AF-A0A920NGL5-F1
#
_entry.id   AF-A0A920NGL5-F1
#
_cell.length_a   1.000
_cell.length_b   1.000
_cell.length_c   1.000
_cell.angle_alpha   90.00
_cell.angle_beta   90.00
_cell.angle_gamma   90.00
#
_symmetry.space_group_name_H-M   'P 1'
#
loop_
_entity.id
_entity.type
_entity.pdbx_description
1 polymer ?
#
loop_
_entity_poly.entity_id
_entity_poly.type
_entity_poly.pdbx_seq_one_letter_code
_entity_poly.pdbx_strand_id
1 'polypeptide(L)'
;MVITPWINIEIGSSEIPVMIDPGQAFGTGAHPSTQLCLQAIEQHVIPGDSVLDIGCGSGILAIAALKLGASIATGLDTDNDAIDATRQNAITNNVLDKLQLVQGTLDTIKKHQLYECCRQHSVTYHHAIDK
;
A
#
# COMPACT_ATOMS: atom_id res chain seq x y z
N MET A 1 13.80 5.49 -4.52
CA MET A 1 12.80 6.58 -4.48
C MET A 1 11.52 6.05 -5.10
N VAL A 2 10.45 5.98 -4.31
CA VAL A 2 9.13 5.59 -4.77
C VAL A 2 8.48 6.82 -5.37
N ILE A 3 8.08 6.73 -6.63
CA ILE A 3 7.47 7.84 -7.36
C ILE A 3 6.09 7.43 -7.87
N THR A 4 5.15 8.38 -7.90
CA THR A 4 3.81 8.21 -8.48
C THR A 4 3.74 8.97 -9.80
N PRO A 5 4.19 8.38 -10.92
CA PRO A 5 4.17 9.07 -12.19
C PRO A 5 2.74 9.11 -12.75
N TRP A 6 2.24 10.31 -13.03
CA TRP A 6 0.94 10.51 -13.69
C TRP A 6 1.06 10.67 -15.21
N ILE A 7 2.29 10.68 -15.74
CA ILE A 7 2.64 10.93 -17.14
C ILE A 7 3.95 10.18 -17.44
N ASN A 8 4.20 9.88 -18.73
CA ASN A 8 5.48 9.43 -19.31
C ASN A 8 6.66 10.27 -18.80
N ILE A 9 7.25 9.84 -17.68
CA ILE A 9 8.51 10.38 -17.16
C ILE A 9 9.57 9.31 -17.45
N GLU A 10 10.76 9.73 -17.88
CA GLU A 10 11.91 8.82 -17.91
C GLU A 10 12.26 8.48 -16.47
N ILE A 11 11.83 7.28 -16.05
CA ILE A 11 12.09 6.74 -14.72
C ILE A 11 13.59 6.42 -14.66
N GLY A 12 14.29 7.01 -13.69
CA GLY A 12 15.69 6.72 -13.45
C GLY A 12 15.88 5.23 -13.12
N SER A 13 17.03 4.65 -13.46
CA SER A 13 17.29 3.21 -13.26
C SER A 13 17.24 2.74 -11.80
N SER A 14 17.19 3.66 -10.83
CA SER A 14 17.12 3.42 -9.38
C SER A 14 15.77 3.81 -8.75
N GLU A 15 14.77 4.20 -9.54
CA GLU A 15 13.46 4.59 -9.06
C GLU A 15 12.46 3.42 -9.10
N ILE A 16 11.58 3.34 -8.10
CA ILE A 16 10.54 2.31 -8.03
C ILE A 16 9.21 2.99 -8.34
N PRO A 17 8.69 2.89 -9.56
CA PRO A 17 7.44 3.54 -9.92
C PRO A 17 6.26 2.84 -9.23
N VAL A 18 5.32 3.58 -8.68
CA VAL A 18 4.04 3.06 -8.18
C VAL A 18 2.93 3.76 -8.96
N MET A 19 2.30 3.00 -9.85
CA MET A 19 1.25 3.52 -10.72
C MET A 19 -0.08 3.57 -9.96
N ILE A 20 -0.65 4.75 -9.78
CA ILE A 20 -1.96 4.92 -9.15
C ILE A 20 -2.91 5.52 -10.19
N ASP A 21 -4.16 5.08 -10.23
CA ASP A 21 -5.22 5.75 -10.99
C ASP A 21 -5.78 6.91 -10.13
N PRO A 22 -5.70 8.18 -10.60
CA PRO A 22 -6.16 9.31 -9.80
C PRO A 22 -7.69 9.40 -9.71
N GLY A 23 -8.42 8.66 -10.56
CA GLY A 23 -9.87 8.76 -10.69
C GLY A 23 -10.67 7.85 -9.74
N GLN A 24 -10.03 6.85 -9.11
CA GLN A 24 -10.75 5.80 -8.36
C GLN A 24 -10.57 5.84 -6.85
N ALA A 25 -9.60 6.57 -6.29
CA ALA A 25 -9.43 6.63 -4.83
C ALA A 25 -8.75 7.90 -4.30
N PHE A 26 -9.10 8.25 -3.06
CA PHE A 26 -8.31 9.17 -2.23
C PHE A 26 -6.89 8.62 -2.00
N GLY A 27 -5.90 9.51 -1.90
CA GLY A 27 -4.50 9.09 -1.68
C GLY A 27 -3.71 8.90 -2.98
N THR A 28 -3.78 9.86 -3.89
CA THR A 28 -3.00 9.86 -5.15
C THR A 28 -1.49 9.75 -4.88
N GLY A 29 -1.01 10.25 -3.75
CA GLY A 29 0.42 10.36 -3.44
C GLY A 29 0.96 11.77 -3.55
N ALA A 30 0.18 12.72 -4.08
CA ALA A 30 0.57 14.12 -4.16
C ALA A 30 0.50 14.86 -2.81
N HIS A 31 -0.18 14.29 -1.81
CA HIS A 31 -0.30 14.91 -0.49
C HIS A 31 1.00 14.73 0.33
N PRO A 32 1.49 15.77 1.04
CA PRO A 32 2.74 15.69 1.79
C PRO A 32 2.81 14.54 2.81
N SER A 33 1.68 14.20 3.45
CA SER A 33 1.63 13.07 4.38
C SER A 33 1.89 11.73 3.69
N THR A 34 1.38 11.54 2.48
CA THR A 34 1.63 10.31 1.69
C THR A 34 3.09 10.19 1.29
N GLN A 35 3.73 11.30 0.91
CA GLN A 35 5.17 11.32 0.58
C GLN A 35 6.05 10.95 1.79
N LEU A 36 5.70 11.45 2.99
CA LEU A 36 6.40 11.06 4.23
C LEU A 36 6.23 9.56 4.54
N CYS A 37 5.02 9.01 4.36
CA CYS A 37 4.79 7.57 4.52
C CYS A 37 5.58 6.74 3.50
N LEU A 38 5.67 7.19 2.25
CA LEU A 38 6.49 6.53 1.23
C LEU A 38 7.97 6.53 1.59
N GLN A 39 8.52 7.66 2.05
CA GLN A 39 9.90 7.71 2.53
C GLN A 39 10.13 6.76 3.72
N ALA A 40 9.17 6.66 4.63
CA ALA A 40 9.24 5.72 5.75
C ALA A 40 9.19 4.26 5.27
N ILE A 41 8.35 3.94 4.28
CA ILE A 41 8.29 2.62 3.63
C ILE A 41 9.65 2.27 3.02
N GLU A 42 10.26 3.18 2.27
CA GLU A 42 11.58 2.96 1.66
C GLU A 42 12.69 2.68 2.67
N GLN A 43 12.63 3.30 3.84
CA GLN A 43 13.66 3.16 4.87
C GLN A 43 13.50 1.92 5.75
N HIS A 44 12.27 1.40 5.89
CA HIS A 44 11.96 0.39 6.91
C HIS A 44 11.48 -0.95 6.34
N VAL A 45 10.99 -0.99 5.10
CA VAL A 45 10.61 -2.27 4.48
C VAL A 45 11.86 -3.00 4.02
N ILE A 46 12.02 -4.22 4.50
CA ILE A 46 13.09 -5.13 4.13
C ILE A 46 12.49 -6.27 3.28
N PRO A 47 13.20 -6.78 2.25
CA PRO A 47 12.73 -7.92 1.48
C PRO A 47 12.35 -9.10 2.37
N GLY A 48 11.15 -9.64 2.15
CA GLY A 48 10.58 -10.72 2.96
C GLY A 48 9.56 -10.27 4.01
N ASP A 49 9.50 -8.97 4.34
CA ASP A 49 8.57 -8.46 5.35
C ASP A 49 7.10 -8.72 5.00
N SER A 50 6.27 -8.79 6.04
CA SER A 50 4.81 -8.77 5.93
C SER A 50 4.31 -7.38 6.33
N VAL A 51 3.53 -6.74 5.46
CA VAL A 51 3.07 -5.36 5.68
C VAL A 51 1.57 -5.30 5.93
N LEU A 52 1.16 -4.46 6.87
CA LEU A 52 -0.24 -4.14 7.14
C LEU A 52 -0.50 -2.65 6.88
N ASP A 53 -1.42 -2.36 5.97
CA ASP A 53 -1.81 -1.01 5.55
C ASP A 53 -3.26 -0.73 5.98
N ILE A 54 -3.44 0.15 6.97
CA ILE A 54 -4.73 0.43 7.59
C ILE A 54 -5.26 1.77 7.06
N GLY A 55 -6.45 1.72 6.47
CA GLY A 55 -6.99 2.81 5.65
C GLY A 55 -6.30 2.85 4.30
N CYS A 56 -6.29 1.73 3.57
CA CYS A 56 -5.43 1.56 2.41
C CYS A 56 -5.76 2.53 1.26
N GLY A 57 -7.00 3.04 1.15
CA GLY A 57 -7.37 4.05 0.15
C GLY A 57 -7.03 3.61 -1.28
N SER A 58 -6.05 4.27 -1.90
CA SER A 58 -5.53 3.92 -3.23
C SER A 58 -4.63 2.67 -3.26
N GLY A 59 -4.17 2.20 -2.10
CA GLY A 59 -3.25 1.08 -1.95
C GLY A 59 -1.78 1.45 -2.09
N ILE A 60 -1.47 2.74 -2.18
CA ILE A 60 -0.13 3.23 -2.52
C ILE A 60 0.98 2.70 -1.60
N LEU A 61 0.73 2.61 -0.29
CA LEU A 61 1.74 2.14 0.67
C LEU A 61 1.94 0.62 0.59
N ALA A 62 0.84 -0.15 0.57
CA ALA A 62 0.90 -1.59 0.35
C ALA A 62 1.61 -1.96 -0.95
N ILE A 63 1.29 -1.27 -2.05
CA ILE A 63 1.93 -1.50 -3.36
C ILE A 63 3.41 -1.13 -3.31
N ALA A 64 3.77 0.02 -2.72
CA ALA A 64 5.16 0.42 -2.58
C ALA A 64 5.98 -0.63 -1.80
N ALA A 65 5.45 -1.11 -0.68
CA ALA A 65 6.09 -2.15 0.12
C ALA A 65 6.31 -3.45 -0.68
N LEU A 66 5.32 -3.90 -1.44
CA LEU A 66 5.43 -5.08 -2.30
C LEU A 66 6.50 -4.90 -3.38
N LYS A 67 6.61 -3.70 -3.97
CA LYS A 67 7.66 -3.41 -4.97
C LYS A 67 9.05 -3.27 -4.37
N LEU A 68 9.15 -2.96 -3.08
CA LEU A 68 10.40 -2.97 -2.31
C LEU A 68 10.82 -4.38 -1.84
N GLY A 69 9.99 -5.40 -2.08
CA GLY A 69 10.32 -6.79 -1.83
C GLY A 69 9.64 -7.40 -0.61
N ALA A 70 8.66 -6.72 0.00
CA ALA A 70 7.78 -7.38 0.98
C ALA A 70 7.19 -8.67 0.38
N SER A 71 7.14 -9.73 1.19
CA SER A 71 6.61 -11.02 0.75
C SER A 71 5.10 -10.99 0.57
N ILE A 72 4.42 -10.22 1.42
CA ILE A 72 2.96 -10.04 1.43
C ILE A 72 2.59 -8.68 2.00
N ALA A 73 1.50 -8.11 1.51
CA ALA A 73 0.86 -6.95 2.11
C ALA A 73 -0.63 -7.22 2.33
N THR A 74 -1.17 -6.71 3.43
CA THR A 74 -2.61 -6.73 3.73
C THR A 74 -3.11 -5.30 3.78
N GLY A 75 -4.02 -4.94 2.88
CA GLY A 75 -4.73 -3.67 2.88
C GLY A 75 -6.09 -3.81 3.57
N LEU A 76 -6.40 -2.88 4.46
CA LEU A 76 -7.66 -2.79 5.17
C LEU A 76 -8.31 -1.44 4.92
N ASP A 77 -9.57 -1.42 4.53
CA ASP A 77 -10.37 -0.21 4.48
C ASP A 77 -11.84 -0.48 4.79
N THR A 78 -12.53 0.50 5.36
CA THR A 78 -13.98 0.40 5.59
C THR A 78 -14.80 0.71 4.34
N ASP A 79 -14.23 1.48 3.42
CA ASP A 79 -14.87 1.88 2.17
C ASP A 79 -14.65 0.81 1.08
N ASN A 80 -15.74 0.36 0.44
CA ASN A 80 -15.64 -0.60 -0.66
C ASN A 80 -14.94 -0.02 -1.89
N ASP A 81 -15.13 1.28 -2.15
CA ASP A 81 -14.53 1.95 -3.30
C ASP A 81 -12.99 1.97 -3.15
N ALA A 82 -12.48 2.15 -1.92
CA ALA A 82 -11.06 2.04 -1.61
C ALA A 82 -10.51 0.62 -1.83
N ILE A 83 -11.26 -0.41 -1.45
CA ILE A 83 -10.88 -1.82 -1.70
C ILE A 83 -10.77 -2.09 -3.20
N ASP A 84 -11.74 -1.63 -3.99
CA ASP A 84 -11.76 -1.84 -5.43
C ASP A 84 -10.65 -1.06 -6.14
N ALA A 85 -10.42 0.20 -5.74
CA ALA A 85 -9.33 1.01 -6.26
C ALA A 85 -7.95 0.44 -5.91
N THR A 86 -7.74 0.02 -4.67
CA THR A 86 -6.52 -0.65 -4.24
C THR A 86 -6.26 -1.91 -5.07
N ARG A 87 -7.29 -2.73 -5.31
CA ARG A 87 -7.18 -3.93 -6.16
C ARG A 87 -6.77 -3.56 -7.58
N GLN A 88 -7.41 -2.56 -8.18
CA GLN A 88 -7.11 -2.13 -9.55
C GLN A 88 -5.68 -1.59 -9.68
N ASN A 89 -5.24 -0.78 -8.72
CA ASN A 89 -3.87 -0.27 -8.68
C ASN A 89 -2.85 -1.40 -8.49
N ALA A 90 -3.16 -2.42 -7.67
CA ALA A 90 -2.29 -3.58 -7.51
C ALA A 90 -2.15 -4.40 -8.80
N ILE A 91 -3.22 -4.52 -9.59
CA ILE A 91 -3.18 -5.12 -10.94
C ILE A 91 -2.25 -4.32 -11.84
N THR A 92 -2.44 -2.99 -11.91
CA THR A 92 -1.60 -2.10 -12.72
C THR A 92 -0.11 -2.20 -12.35
N ASN A 93 0.19 -2.46 -11.08
CA ASN A 93 1.57 -2.62 -10.61
C ASN A 93 2.10 -4.06 -10.64
N ASN A 94 1.29 -5.03 -11.07
CA ASN A 94 1.63 -6.46 -11.09
C ASN A 94 2.03 -7.01 -9.71
N VAL A 95 1.29 -6.64 -8.67
CA VAL A 95 1.53 -7.10 -7.29
C VAL A 95 0.31 -7.71 -6.61
N LEU A 96 -0.79 -7.91 -7.34
CA LEU A 96 -2.05 -8.41 -6.79
C LEU A 96 -1.91 -9.80 -6.16
N ASP A 97 -1.04 -10.66 -6.70
CA ASP A 97 -0.78 -12.02 -6.20
C ASP A 97 -0.22 -12.05 -4.76
N LYS A 98 0.37 -10.94 -4.32
CA LYS A 98 0.94 -10.76 -2.97
C LYS A 98 0.13 -9.81 -2.09
N LEU A 99 -1.05 -9.38 -2.55
CA LEU A 99 -1.90 -8.44 -1.83
C LEU A 99 -3.16 -9.15 -1.31
N GLN A 100 -3.39 -9.03 0.00
CA GLN A 100 -4.65 -9.41 0.63
C GLN A 100 -5.46 -8.15 0.92
N LEU A 101 -6.77 -8.20 0.66
CA LEU A 101 -7.68 -7.09 0.93
C LEU A 101 -8.78 -7.52 1.88
N VAL A 102 -9.00 -6.71 2.90
CA VAL A 102 -10.03 -6.91 3.90
C VAL A 102 -10.87 -5.65 3.96
N GLN A 103 -12.17 -5.78 3.72
CA GLN A 103 -13.10 -4.70 4.01
C GLN A 103 -13.44 -4.72 5.50
N GLY A 104 -13.13 -3.64 6.22
CA GLY A 104 -13.49 -3.49 7.62
C GLY A 104 -12.47 -2.71 8.44
N THR A 105 -12.40 -3.05 9.72
CA THR A 105 -11.52 -2.40 10.71
C THR A 105 -10.50 -3.39 11.28
N LEU A 106 -9.59 -2.91 12.14
CA LEU A 106 -8.61 -3.75 12.84
C LEU A 106 -9.27 -4.94 13.58
N ASP A 107 -10.48 -4.75 14.11
CA ASP A 107 -11.22 -5.82 14.79
C ASP A 107 -11.66 -6.93 13.83
N THR A 108 -11.80 -6.62 12.55
CA THR A 108 -12.10 -7.60 11.49
C THR A 108 -10.91 -8.52 11.29
N ILE A 109 -9.70 -7.96 11.14
CA ILE A 109 -8.45 -8.74 10.96
C ILE A 109 -8.14 -9.61 12.18
N LYS A 110 -8.34 -9.10 13.40
CA LYS A 110 -8.11 -9.87 14.64
C LYS A 110 -8.97 -11.12 14.73
N LYS A 111 -10.21 -11.09 14.23
CA LYS A 111 -11.12 -12.25 14.21
C LYS A 111 -10.70 -13.31 13.19
N HIS A 112 -10.08 -12.90 12.09
CA HIS A 112 -9.65 -13.80 11.01
C HIS A 112 -8.25 -14.40 11.19
N GLN A 113 -7.56 -14.15 12.31
CA GLN A 113 -6.18 -14.60 12.59
C GLN A 113 -5.13 -14.15 11.55
N LEU A 114 -5.50 -13.30 10.59
CA LEU A 114 -4.59 -12.71 9.59
C LEU A 114 -3.48 -11.84 10.25
N TYR A 115 -3.72 -11.41 11.49
CA TYR A 115 -2.76 -10.65 12.30
C TYR A 115 -1.51 -11.46 12.69
N GLU A 116 -1.61 -12.78 12.86
CA GLU A 116 -0.48 -13.62 13.27
C GLU A 116 0.58 -13.75 12.15
N CYS A 117 0.18 -13.68 10.88
CA CYS A 117 1.10 -13.69 9.73
C CYS A 117 2.05 -12.48 9.72
N CYS A 118 1.63 -11.38 10.33
CA CYS A 118 2.43 -10.15 10.38
C CYS A 118 3.55 -10.26 11.45
N ARG A 119 3.43 -11.11 12.47
CA ARG A 119 4.15 -10.96 13.74
C ARG A 119 5.67 -11.22 13.71
N GLN A 120 6.23 -11.82 12.66
CA GLN A 120 7.65 -12.17 12.64
C GLN A 120 8.57 -11.07 12.08
N HIS A 121 8.07 -10.19 11.20
CA HIS A 121 8.67 -8.91 10.79
C HIS A 121 7.55 -8.00 10.23
N SER A 122 6.66 -7.54 11.10
CA SER A 122 5.52 -6.67 10.72
C SER A 122 5.91 -5.23 10.70
N VAL A 123 5.72 -4.55 9.57
CA VAL A 123 5.62 -3.10 9.55
C VAL A 123 4.17 -2.70 9.33
N THR A 124 3.62 -1.96 10.29
CA THR A 124 2.23 -1.46 10.24
C THR A 124 2.25 0.02 9.91
N TYR A 125 1.55 0.41 8.85
CA TYR A 125 1.37 1.79 8.47
C TYR A 125 -0.11 2.15 8.59
N HIS A 126 -0.37 3.36 9.09
CA HIS A 126 -1.72 3.92 9.15
C HIS A 126 -1.76 5.13 8.23
N HIS A 127 -2.67 5.11 7.26
CA HIS A 127 -2.94 6.29 6.47
C HIS A 127 -3.81 7.24 7.31
N ALA A 128 -3.18 8.19 8.02
CA ALA A 128 -3.88 9.31 8.62
C ALA A 128 -4.06 10.38 7.55
N ILE A 129 -5.16 10.31 6.79
CA ILE A 129 -5.70 11.50 6.13
C ILE A 129 -6.83 11.99 7.04
N ASP A 130 -6.65 13.20 7.57
CA ASP A 130 -7.69 13.93 8.30
C ASP A 130 -8.99 13.89 7.50
N LYS A 131 -10.06 13.37 8.12
CA LYS A 131 -11.42 13.47 7.63
C LYS A 131 -11.92 14.91 7.75
#